data_AF-A0A1L9PQ42-F1
#
_entry.id   AF-A0A1L9PQ42-F1
#
_cell.length_a   1.000
_cell.length_b   1.000
_cell.length_c   1.000
_cell.angle_alpha   90.00
_cell.angle_beta   90.00
_cell.angle_gamma   90.00
#
_symmetry.space_group_name_H-M   'P 1'
#
loop_
_entity.id
_entity.type
_entity.pdbx_description
1 polymer ?
#
loop_
_entity_poly.entity_id
_entity_poly.type
_entity_poly.pdbx_seq_one_letter_code
_entity_poly.pdbx_strand_id
1 'polypeptide(L)'
;MASQADQQSASSTDPSANSWGRAERKFTNKPASEYYDPCQDFADRSLKCMKRNGFDREMCGDYFQAYRDCKKQWLTQKKLGTDNQKALE
;
A
#
# COMPACT_ATOMS: atom_id res chain seq x y z
N MET A 1 2.97 67.16 -14.06
CA MET A 1 3.82 66.14 -13.43
C MET A 1 3.40 64.78 -13.95
N ALA A 2 4.38 63.94 -14.26
CA ALA A 2 4.35 62.91 -15.29
C ALA A 2 3.70 61.57 -14.89
N SER A 3 3.35 60.84 -15.94
CA SER A 3 2.92 59.45 -16.09
C SER A 3 3.59 58.43 -15.18
N GLN A 4 2.89 57.31 -14.93
CA GLN A 4 3.42 55.98 -15.20
C GLN A 4 2.28 55.02 -15.59
N ALA A 5 2.41 54.50 -16.81
CA ALA A 5 1.79 53.27 -17.27
C ALA A 5 2.73 52.09 -16.91
N ASP A 6 2.38 50.90 -17.42
CA ASP A 6 3.08 49.60 -17.36
C ASP A 6 2.64 48.67 -16.20
N GLN A 7 2.30 47.39 -16.42
CA GLN A 7 2.19 46.61 -17.65
C GLN A 7 1.50 45.27 -17.34
N GLN A 8 0.90 44.70 -18.38
CA GLN A 8 0.35 43.35 -18.47
C GLN A 8 1.32 42.24 -18.05
N SER A 9 0.76 41.10 -17.61
CA SER A 9 1.20 39.72 -17.93
C SER A 9 0.18 38.74 -17.32
N ALA A 10 -0.84 38.31 -18.05
CA ALA A 10 -0.84 37.01 -18.75
C ALA A 10 -0.29 35.84 -17.90
N SER A 11 -1.18 34.99 -17.38
CA SER A 11 -1.09 33.53 -17.58
C SER A 11 -2.15 32.81 -16.75
N SER A 12 -3.09 32.21 -17.46
CA SER A 12 -3.87 31.08 -17.01
C SER A 12 -2.92 30.03 -16.43
N THR A 13 -3.06 29.65 -15.16
CA THR A 13 -2.52 28.37 -14.71
C THR A 13 -3.39 27.80 -13.62
N ASP A 14 -4.04 26.71 -14.02
CA ASP A 14 -4.96 25.88 -13.28
C ASP A 14 -4.44 25.55 -11.85
N PRO A 15 -5.24 25.75 -10.78
CA PRO A 15 -4.84 25.39 -9.41
C PRO A 15 -4.57 23.88 -9.24
N SER A 16 -4.92 23.06 -10.23
CA SER A 16 -4.64 21.62 -10.29
C SER A 16 -3.14 21.30 -10.26
N ALA A 17 -2.28 22.08 -10.95
CA ALA A 17 -0.85 21.78 -11.06
C ALA A 17 -0.10 21.82 -9.71
N ASN A 18 -0.49 22.75 -8.83
CA ASN A 18 0.09 22.88 -7.49
C ASN A 18 -0.49 21.87 -6.47
N SER A 19 -1.59 21.21 -6.81
CA SER A 19 -2.20 20.14 -6.01
C SER A 19 -1.45 18.82 -6.23
N TRP A 20 -1.11 18.51 -7.49
CA TRP A 20 -0.31 17.35 -7.86
C TRP A 20 1.10 17.37 -7.26
N GLY A 21 1.81 18.51 -7.29
CA GLY A 21 3.14 18.62 -6.70
C GLY A 21 3.19 18.44 -5.17
N ARG A 22 2.08 18.75 -4.48
CA ARG A 22 1.92 18.54 -3.03
C ARG A 22 1.57 17.08 -2.71
N ALA A 23 0.74 16.45 -3.55
CA ALA A 23 0.43 15.03 -3.46
C ALA A 23 1.66 14.16 -3.74
N GLU A 24 2.45 14.48 -4.76
CA GLU A 24 3.65 13.73 -5.16
C GLU A 24 4.63 13.57 -3.98
N ARG A 25 4.94 14.68 -3.28
CA ARG A 25 5.82 14.67 -2.10
C ARG A 25 5.26 13.84 -0.94
N LYS A 26 3.93 13.77 -0.82
CA LYS A 26 3.25 12.93 0.18
C LYS A 26 3.27 11.45 -0.20
N PHE A 27 3.33 11.10 -1.49
CA PHE A 27 3.47 9.71 -1.93
C PHE A 27 4.92 9.22 -1.91
N THR A 28 5.89 10.06 -2.31
CA THR A 28 7.34 9.73 -2.30
C THR A 28 7.93 9.62 -0.89
N ASN A 29 7.36 10.33 0.10
CA ASN A 29 7.84 10.28 1.49
C ASN A 29 6.96 9.41 2.41
N LYS A 30 6.02 8.62 1.87
CA LYS A 30 5.41 7.57 2.69
C LYS A 30 6.54 6.61 3.04
N PRO A 31 6.85 6.36 4.33
CA PRO A 31 7.66 5.20 4.65
C PRO A 31 6.92 4.03 3.99
N ALA A 32 7.61 3.27 3.14
CA ALA A 32 7.06 2.03 2.61
C ALA A 32 6.54 1.30 3.84
N SER A 33 5.21 1.17 3.95
CA SER A 33 4.56 0.61 5.14
C SER A 33 5.40 -0.57 5.61
N GLU A 34 5.91 -0.51 6.84
CA GLU A 34 6.59 -1.64 7.49
C GLU A 34 5.81 -2.91 7.14
N TYR A 35 6.35 -3.66 6.18
CA TYR A 35 5.72 -4.74 5.40
C TYR A 35 4.24 -5.01 5.69
N TYR A 36 3.34 -4.61 4.78
CA TYR A 36 1.98 -5.11 4.79
C TYR A 36 2.01 -6.61 4.54
N ASP A 37 1.90 -7.44 5.59
CA ASP A 37 1.79 -8.89 5.45
C ASP A 37 0.39 -9.20 4.87
N PRO A 38 0.28 -9.68 3.62
CA PRO A 38 -1.01 -10.00 3.02
C PRO A 38 -1.74 -11.13 3.77
N CYS A 39 -1.06 -11.82 4.69
CA CYS A 39 -1.61 -12.89 5.51
C CYS A 39 -2.00 -12.46 6.93
N GLN A 40 -1.86 -11.17 7.27
CA GLN A 40 -2.15 -10.64 8.60
C GLN A 40 -3.60 -10.91 9.05
N ASP A 41 -4.59 -10.71 8.16
CA ASP A 41 -6.02 -10.94 8.49
C ASP A 41 -6.30 -12.41 8.86
N PHE A 42 -5.68 -13.34 8.14
CA PHE A 42 -5.80 -14.77 8.44
C PHE A 42 -5.14 -15.12 9.79
N ALA A 43 -3.99 -14.50 10.09
CA ALA A 43 -3.34 -14.66 11.39
C ALA A 43 -4.24 -14.15 12.52
N ASP A 44 -4.80 -12.95 12.39
CA ASP A 44 -5.68 -12.35 13.40
C ASP A 44 -6.94 -13.19 13.67
N ARG A 45 -7.53 -13.78 12.62
CA ARG A 45 -8.66 -14.71 12.77
C ARG A 45 -8.28 -15.96 13.56
N SER A 46 -7.11 -16.54 13.29
CA SER A 46 -6.61 -17.71 14.03
C SER A 46 -6.37 -17.39 15.51
N LEU A 47 -5.82 -16.20 15.80
CA LEU A 47 -5.62 -15.70 17.17
C LEU A 47 -6.95 -15.46 17.88
N LYS A 48 -7.95 -14.91 17.17
CA LYS A 48 -9.29 -14.69 17.72
C LYS A 48 -10.00 -16.00 18.06
N CYS A 49 -9.85 -17.02 17.22
CA CYS A 49 -10.34 -18.37 17.50
C CYS A 49 -9.69 -18.96 18.76
N MET A 50 -8.36 -18.88 18.88
CA MET A 50 -7.66 -19.35 20.07
C MET A 50 -8.11 -18.64 21.35
N LYS A 51 -8.24 -17.31 21.32
CA LYS A 51 -8.73 -16.53 22.48
C LYS A 51 -10.12 -16.95 22.94
N ARG A 52 -10.98 -17.41 22.03
CA ARG A 52 -12.35 -17.84 22.33
C ARG A 52 -12.44 -19.27 22.84
N ASN A 53 -11.50 -20.14 22.45
CA ASN A 53 -11.51 -21.57 22.77
C ASN A 53 -10.41 -21.98 23.76
N GLY A 54 -9.89 -21.05 24.57
CA GLY A 54 -8.88 -21.37 25.57
C GLY A 54 -7.53 -21.85 25.00
N PHE A 55 -7.17 -21.37 23.81
CA PHE A 55 -5.97 -21.78 23.06
C PHE A 55 -5.97 -23.24 22.56
N ASP A 56 -7.15 -23.85 22.45
CA ASP A 56 -7.30 -25.12 21.76
C ASP A 56 -7.04 -24.94 20.25
N ARG A 57 -6.02 -25.65 19.75
CA ARG A 57 -5.56 -25.55 18.36
C ARG A 57 -6.38 -26.43 17.43
N GLU A 58 -6.98 -27.51 17.93
CA GLU A 58 -7.73 -28.46 17.10
C GLU A 58 -9.01 -27.81 16.57
N MET A 59 -9.68 -27.02 17.42
CA MET A 59 -10.89 -26.27 17.07
C MET A 59 -10.63 -25.15 16.04
N CYS A 60 -9.38 -24.74 15.85
CA CYS A 60 -9.01 -23.60 14.99
C CYS A 60 -8.23 -24.02 13.73
N GLY A 61 -8.21 -25.32 13.39
CA GLY A 61 -7.47 -25.89 12.26
C GLY A 61 -7.69 -25.15 10.93
N ASP A 62 -8.94 -24.84 10.60
CA ASP A 62 -9.31 -24.16 9.36
C ASP A 62 -8.70 -22.76 9.23
N TYR A 63 -8.60 -22.02 10.34
CA TYR A 63 -7.99 -20.69 10.34
C TYR A 63 -6.47 -20.77 10.11
N PHE A 64 -5.82 -21.78 10.69
CA PHE A 64 -4.39 -22.01 10.44
C PHE A 64 -4.13 -22.48 9.02
N GLN A 65 -5.03 -23.27 8.45
CA GLN A 65 -4.95 -23.71 7.06
C GLN A 65 -5.03 -22.52 6.10
N ALA A 66 -6.00 -21.61 6.32
CA ALA A 66 -6.12 -20.38 5.53
C ALA A 66 -4.86 -19.51 5.61
N TYR A 67 -4.25 -19.35 6.79
CA TYR A 67 -2.99 -18.62 6.95
C TYR A 67 -1.82 -19.28 6.18
N ARG A 68 -1.70 -20.61 6.25
CA ARG A 68 -0.67 -21.36 5.50
C ARG A 68 -0.85 -21.21 4.00
N ASP A 69 -2.08 -21.27 3.52
CA ASP A 69 -2.37 -21.19 2.09
C ASP A 69 -2.14 -19.77 1.55
N CYS A 70 -2.50 -18.74 2.33
CA CYS A 70 -2.09 -17.37 2.03
C CYS A 70 -0.57 -17.25 1.91
N LYS A 71 0.18 -17.78 2.88
CA LYS A 71 1.64 -17.67 2.90
C LYS A 71 2.29 -18.41 1.72
N LYS A 72 1.76 -19.59 1.37
CA LYS A 72 2.20 -20.33 0.16
C LYS A 72 1.95 -19.51 -1.09
N GLN A 73 0.74 -18.96 -1.26
CA GLN A 73 0.41 -18.15 -2.42
C GLN A 73 1.26 -16.89 -2.48
N TRP A 74 1.54 -16.24 -1.35
CA TRP A 74 2.39 -15.06 -1.31
C TRP A 74 3.84 -15.38 -1.69
N LEU A 75 4.40 -16.48 -1.19
CA LEU A 75 5.74 -16.93 -1.58
C LEU A 75 5.80 -17.32 -3.07
N THR A 76 4.77 -18.00 -3.59
CA THR A 76 4.65 -18.32 -5.01
C THR A 76 4.54 -17.07 -5.86
N GLN A 77 3.70 -16.10 -5.47
CA GLN A 77 3.59 -14.81 -6.15
C GLN A 77 4.87 -13.99 -6.05
N LYS A 78 5.61 -14.04 -4.95
CA LYS A 78 6.90 -13.38 -4.83
C LYS A 78 7.93 -14.03 -5.76
N LYS A 79 7.94 -15.37 -5.85
CA LYS A 79 8.81 -16.11 -6.76
C LYS A 79 8.49 -15.78 -8.24
N LEU A 80 7.21 -15.85 -8.62
CA LEU A 80 6.75 -15.52 -9.98
C LEU A 80 6.79 -14.02 -10.31
N GLY A 81 6.60 -13.16 -9.32
CA GLY A 81 6.64 -11.70 -9.46
C GLY A 81 8.06 -11.14 -9.59
N THR A 82 9.06 -11.88 -9.10
CA THR A 82 10.48 -11.58 -9.40
C THR A 82 10.81 -11.92 -10.86
N ASP A 83 10.15 -12.93 -11.45
CA ASP A 83 10.32 -13.30 -12.86
C ASP A 83 9.61 -12.31 -13.81
N ASN A 84 8.45 -11.76 -13.43
CA ASN A 84 7.73 -10.76 -14.23
C ASN A 84 8.37 -9.36 -14.22
N GLN A 85 9.27 -9.05 -13.28
CA GLN A 85 10.03 -7.78 -13.30
C GLN A 85 11.20 -7.82 -14.30
N LYS A 86 11.55 -8.99 -14.82
CA LYS A 86 12.66 -9.18 -15.80
C LYS A 86 12.20 -9.33 -17.25
N ALA A 87 10.89 -9.23 -17.52
CA ALA A 87 10.31 -9.30 -18.87
C ALA A 87 9.95 -7.91 -19.45
N LEU A 88 10.38 -6.83 -18.79
CA LEU A 88 10.23 -5.45 -19.27
C LEU A 88 11.55 -4.67 -19.22
N GLU A 89 12.67 -5.34 -19.50
CA GLU A 89 13.89 -4.74 -20.04
C GLU A 89 14.23 -5.38 -21.38
#